data_AF-A0A356UJ02-F1
#
_entry.id   AF-A0A356UJ02-F1
#
_cell.length_a   1.000
_cell.length_b   1.000
_cell.length_c   1.000
_cell.angle_alpha   90.00
_cell.angle_beta   90.00
_cell.angle_gamma   90.00
#
_symmetry.space_group_name_H-M   'P 1'
#
loop_
_entity.id
_entity.type
_entity.pdbx_description
1 polymer ?
#
loop_
_entity_poly.entity_id
_entity_poly.type
_entity_poly.pdbx_seq_one_letter_code
_entity_poly.pdbx_strand_id
1 'polypeptide(L)'
;MLWRSDESHKWRNSHGELNFIGPGLEEFTLKNDSWGVGDGKDEIFHESNPGPHRYFLDTWQRVNDRYELKEARTLPSAYNTLVELVYCLSTGREKEAEKLVTSAGLLGQAKRYGLVQKPLGQRWLLTFKEALAEQTGPFTITGGPAAGVTVEFTPRNGQWLVGKIYRNKAGGK
;
A
#
# COMPACT_ATOMS: atom_id res chain seq x y z
N MET A 1 -34.63 -3.90 11.13
CA MET A 1 -34.02 -2.81 10.35
C MET A 1 -32.70 -3.31 9.84
N LEU A 2 -32.52 -3.34 8.52
CA LEU A 2 -31.35 -3.95 7.86
C LEU A 2 -30.29 -2.88 7.65
N TRP A 3 -29.11 -3.05 8.22
CA TRP A 3 -27.97 -2.15 8.12
C TRP A 3 -27.38 -2.24 6.71
N ARG A 4 -27.36 -1.15 5.94
CA ARG A 4 -26.71 -1.11 4.62
C ARG A 4 -25.86 0.14 4.50
N SER A 5 -24.66 -0.03 3.94
CA SER A 5 -23.87 1.08 3.42
C SER A 5 -24.61 1.73 2.27
N ASP A 6 -24.31 3.01 1.97
CA ASP A 6 -24.71 3.56 0.69
C ASP A 6 -24.10 2.72 -0.46
N GLU A 7 -24.78 2.64 -1.60
CA GLU A 7 -24.31 1.87 -2.76
C GLU A 7 -23.09 2.52 -3.43
N SER A 8 -22.79 3.78 -3.11
CA SER A 8 -21.67 4.56 -3.67
C SER A 8 -20.32 4.23 -3.06
N HIS A 9 -20.27 3.79 -1.81
CA HIS A 9 -19.05 3.50 -1.06
C HIS A 9 -19.08 2.07 -0.56
N LYS A 10 -18.52 1.16 -1.35
CA LYS A 10 -18.34 -0.23 -0.93
C LYS A 10 -17.43 -0.27 0.29
N TRP A 11 -17.83 -1.05 1.29
CA TRP A 11 -16.98 -1.35 2.43
C TRP A 11 -15.74 -2.10 1.92
N ARG A 12 -14.58 -1.46 2.03
CA ARG A 12 -13.31 -2.11 1.73
C ARG A 12 -13.00 -3.06 2.86
N ASN A 13 -13.38 -4.33 2.71
CA ASN A 13 -13.24 -5.37 3.73
C ASN A 13 -12.82 -6.71 3.12
N SER A 14 -11.61 -7.18 3.45
CA SER A 14 -11.21 -8.58 3.30
C SER A 14 -11.01 -9.21 4.69
N HIS A 15 -10.23 -8.57 5.58
CA HIS A 15 -10.19 -8.87 7.02
C HIS A 15 -10.22 -7.59 7.86
N GLY A 16 -11.38 -7.28 8.43
CA GLY A 16 -11.59 -6.02 9.14
C GLY A 16 -11.86 -6.14 10.64
N GLU A 17 -11.42 -5.13 11.39
CA GLU A 17 -11.84 -4.86 12.76
C GLU A 17 -12.72 -3.61 12.78
N LEU A 18 -13.86 -3.69 13.48
CA LEU A 18 -14.77 -2.58 13.71
C LEU A 18 -14.63 -2.08 15.14
N ASN A 19 -14.44 -0.77 15.29
CA ASN A 19 -14.46 -0.09 16.58
C ASN A 19 -15.57 0.96 16.61
N PHE A 20 -16.55 0.79 17.49
CA PHE A 20 -17.70 1.68 17.63
C PHE A 20 -17.42 2.82 18.60
N ILE A 21 -17.87 4.02 18.25
CA ILE A 21 -17.59 5.26 18.97
C ILE A 21 -18.92 5.98 19.25
N GLY A 22 -19.07 6.43 20.49
CA GLY A 22 -20.25 7.17 20.95
C GLY A 22 -21.44 6.26 21.34
N PRO A 23 -22.41 6.80 22.09
CA PRO A 23 -23.65 6.09 22.41
C PRO A 23 -24.45 5.83 21.14
N GLY A 24 -25.15 4.69 21.05
CA GLY A 24 -26.04 4.43 19.90
C GLY A 24 -25.34 4.23 18.54
N LEU A 25 -24.03 3.94 18.54
CA LEU A 25 -23.20 3.67 17.35
C LEU A 25 -23.10 4.89 16.41
N GLU A 26 -22.96 6.10 16.96
CA GLU A 26 -22.86 7.34 16.17
C GLU A 26 -21.76 7.31 15.10
N GLU A 27 -20.61 6.73 15.43
CA GLU A 27 -19.49 6.57 14.52
C GLU A 27 -18.87 5.18 14.68
N PHE A 28 -18.25 4.67 13.63
CA PHE A 28 -17.35 3.54 13.75
C PHE A 28 -16.14 3.70 12.84
N THR A 29 -15.04 3.07 13.22
CA THR A 29 -13.88 2.91 12.36
C THR A 29 -13.78 1.47 11.88
N LEU A 30 -13.43 1.29 10.61
CA LEU A 30 -13.12 0.02 9.99
C LEU A 30 -11.64 0.03 9.62
N LYS A 31 -10.84 -0.79 10.32
CA LYS A 31 -9.44 -1.05 9.96
C LYS A 31 -9.37 -2.38 9.20
N ASN A 32 -8.79 -2.39 7.99
CA ASN A 32 -8.82 -3.58 7.12
C ASN A 32 -7.65 -3.63 6.12
N ASP A 33 -7.25 -4.83 5.70
CA ASP A 33 -6.50 -5.09 4.46
C ASP A 33 -7.49 -5.35 3.30
N SER A 34 -7.51 -4.52 2.26
CA SER A 34 -8.41 -4.72 1.11
C SER A 34 -7.59 -5.00 -0.13
N TRP A 35 -7.73 -6.20 -0.72
CA TRP A 35 -6.90 -6.62 -1.86
C TRP A 35 -7.42 -6.15 -3.22
N GLY A 36 -8.67 -5.71 -3.29
CA GLY A 36 -9.34 -5.29 -4.53
C GLY A 36 -9.97 -3.92 -4.37
N VAL A 37 -9.15 -2.90 -4.10
CA VAL A 37 -9.63 -1.52 -3.92
C VAL A 37 -10.10 -0.91 -5.24
N GLY A 38 -9.54 -1.36 -6.37
CA GLY A 38 -9.85 -0.82 -7.70
C GLY A 38 -9.24 0.56 -7.96
N ASP A 39 -8.21 0.95 -7.22
CA ASP A 39 -7.48 2.22 -7.40
C ASP A 39 -6.30 2.10 -8.38
N GLY A 40 -6.12 0.91 -8.98
CA GLY A 40 -5.03 0.57 -9.90
C GLY A 40 -3.68 0.34 -9.19
N LYS A 41 -3.63 0.52 -7.86
CA LYS A 41 -2.45 0.26 -7.04
C LYS A 41 -2.46 -1.17 -6.48
N ASP A 42 -3.66 -1.75 -6.36
CA ASP A 42 -3.92 -3.14 -6.00
C ASP A 42 -3.39 -4.15 -7.02
N GLU A 43 -3.00 -3.70 -8.21
CA GLU A 43 -2.42 -4.57 -9.25
C GLU A 43 -0.90 -4.43 -9.40
N ILE A 44 -0.24 -3.57 -8.61
CA ILE A 44 1.22 -3.39 -8.70
C ILE A 44 1.93 -4.67 -8.28
N PHE A 45 1.60 -5.20 -7.11
CA PHE A 45 2.14 -6.46 -6.60
C PHE A 45 1.02 -7.47 -6.45
N HIS A 46 1.39 -8.74 -6.42
CA HIS A 46 0.45 -9.81 -6.16
C HIS A 46 0.14 -9.88 -4.66
N GLU A 47 -0.92 -9.21 -4.24
CA GLU A 47 -1.48 -9.33 -2.88
C GLU A 47 -2.20 -10.68 -2.74
N SER A 48 -1.85 -11.46 -1.72
CA SER A 48 -2.42 -12.79 -1.44
C SER A 48 -2.35 -13.06 0.06
N ASN A 49 -3.09 -14.03 0.61
CA ASN A 49 -3.12 -14.33 2.05
C ASN A 49 -1.74 -14.39 2.77
N PRO A 50 -0.66 -14.94 2.19
CA PRO A 50 0.67 -14.91 2.80
C PRO A 50 1.54 -13.71 2.36
N GLY A 51 1.01 -12.82 1.53
CA GLY A 51 1.69 -11.68 0.92
C GLY A 51 1.46 -10.37 1.67
N PRO A 52 2.15 -9.29 1.28
CA PRO A 52 2.02 -8.01 1.95
C PRO A 52 0.78 -7.26 1.44
N HIS A 53 0.12 -6.53 2.32
CA HIS A 53 -1.14 -5.86 2.09
C HIS A 53 -1.08 -4.38 2.44
N ARG A 54 -1.87 -3.59 1.69
CA ARG A 54 -2.18 -2.23 2.11
C ARG A 54 -3.27 -2.28 3.16
N TYR A 55 -3.05 -1.58 4.27
CA TYR A 55 -4.04 -1.42 5.30
C TYR A 55 -4.74 -0.06 5.18
N PHE A 56 -6.01 -0.05 5.50
CA PHE A 56 -6.89 1.11 5.41
C PHE A 56 -7.56 1.36 6.75
N LEU A 57 -7.92 2.62 6.99
CA LEU A 57 -8.77 3.03 8.08
C LEU A 57 -9.87 3.93 7.52
N ASP A 58 -11.10 3.44 7.61
CA ASP A 58 -12.28 4.14 7.14
C ASP A 58 -13.15 4.53 8.35
N THR A 59 -13.49 5.80 8.46
CA THR A 59 -14.37 6.34 9.49
C THR A 59 -15.75 6.55 8.88
N TRP A 60 -16.76 5.97 9.51
CA TRP A 60 -18.14 6.02 9.06
C TRP A 60 -19.00 6.67 10.12
N GLN A 61 -19.82 7.63 9.70
CA GLN A 61 -20.71 8.37 10.59
C GLN A 61 -22.16 8.02 10.28
N ARG A 62 -22.94 7.84 11.33
CA ARG A 62 -24.37 7.66 11.22
C ARG A 62 -25.03 8.97 10.82
N VAL A 63 -25.78 8.94 9.72
CA VAL A 63 -26.59 10.06 9.21
C VAL A 63 -28.01 9.52 9.00
N ASN A 64 -28.94 9.90 9.87
CA ASN A 64 -30.30 9.33 9.95
C ASN A 64 -30.26 7.78 10.10
N ASP A 65 -30.79 7.07 9.10
CA ASP A 65 -30.91 5.61 9.06
C ASP A 65 -29.80 4.92 8.28
N ARG A 66 -28.73 5.64 7.91
CA ARG A 66 -27.58 5.10 7.15
C ARG A 66 -26.25 5.51 7.74
N TYR A 67 -25.18 4.89 7.24
CA TYR A 67 -23.81 5.35 7.46
C TYR A 67 -23.24 5.94 6.18
N GLU A 68 -22.59 7.07 6.32
CA GLU A 68 -21.86 7.75 5.27
C GLU A 68 -20.37 7.71 5.58
N LEU A 69 -19.55 7.55 4.56
CA LEU A 69 -18.09 7.56 4.69
C LEU A 69 -17.63 8.97 5.01
N LYS A 70 -17.12 9.18 6.22
CA LYS A 70 -16.62 10.47 6.71
C LYS A 70 -15.16 10.70 6.33
N GLU A 71 -14.32 9.67 6.46
CA GLU A 71 -12.91 9.71 6.14
C GLU A 71 -12.47 8.35 5.63
N ALA A 72 -11.66 8.32 4.57
CA ALA A 72 -10.96 7.13 4.13
C ALA A 72 -9.48 7.44 3.99
N ARG A 73 -8.63 6.63 4.65
CA ARG A 73 -7.18 6.78 4.52
C ARG A 73 -6.46 5.45 4.44
N THR A 74 -5.35 5.44 3.73
CA THR A 74 -4.40 4.33 3.75
C THR A 74 -3.46 4.52 4.92
N LEU A 75 -3.28 3.47 5.73
CA LEU A 75 -2.35 3.50 6.85
C LEU A 75 -0.90 3.48 6.33
N PRO A 76 -0.01 4.33 6.88
CA PRO A 76 1.39 4.33 6.47
C PRO A 76 2.08 3.00 6.78
N SER A 77 2.71 2.42 5.77
CA SER A 77 3.58 1.24 5.89
C SER A 77 4.67 1.27 4.84
N ALA A 78 5.75 0.53 5.07
CA ALA A 78 6.79 0.34 4.07
C ALA A 78 6.22 -0.21 2.75
N TYR A 79 5.30 -1.19 2.84
CA TYR A 79 4.68 -1.77 1.65
C TYR A 79 3.84 -0.75 0.89
N ASN A 80 3.01 0.05 1.58
CA ASN A 80 2.24 1.09 0.93
C ASN A 80 3.16 2.12 0.25
N THR A 81 4.26 2.53 0.90
CA THR A 81 5.25 3.42 0.29
C THR A 81 5.85 2.82 -0.98
N LEU A 82 6.14 1.50 -1.01
CA LEU A 82 6.64 0.83 -2.20
C LEU A 82 5.62 0.86 -3.34
N VAL A 83 4.35 0.52 -3.05
CA VAL A 83 3.24 0.54 -4.00
C VAL A 83 3.09 1.94 -4.59
N GLU A 84 3.03 2.97 -3.74
CA GLU A 84 2.90 4.37 -4.16
C GLU A 84 4.09 4.82 -5.02
N LEU A 85 5.31 4.43 -4.66
CA LEU A 85 6.50 4.77 -5.43
C LEU A 85 6.44 4.18 -6.84
N VAL A 86 6.17 2.88 -6.97
CA VAL A 86 6.08 2.21 -8.27
C VAL A 86 4.92 2.81 -9.08
N TYR A 87 3.77 3.06 -8.46
CA TYR A 87 2.63 3.68 -9.12
C TYR A 87 2.97 5.09 -9.64
N CYS A 88 3.59 5.95 -8.82
CA CYS A 88 3.96 7.31 -9.21
C CYS A 88 5.00 7.30 -10.34
N LEU A 89 6.01 6.43 -10.27
CA LEU A 89 7.01 6.29 -11.33
C LEU A 89 6.40 5.76 -12.64
N SER A 90 5.44 4.85 -12.55
CA SER A 90 4.77 4.25 -13.71
C SER A 90 3.78 5.19 -14.39
N THR A 91 3.19 6.11 -13.63
CA THR A 91 2.20 7.10 -14.11
C THR A 91 2.78 8.49 -14.35
N GLY A 92 4.09 8.67 -14.22
CA GLY A 92 4.77 9.94 -14.48
C GLY A 92 4.58 11.03 -13.42
N ARG A 93 4.14 10.67 -12.20
CA ARG A 93 3.90 11.60 -11.08
C ARG A 93 5.18 11.85 -10.28
N GLU A 94 6.17 12.47 -10.90
CA GLU A 94 7.52 12.62 -10.30
C GLU A 94 7.51 13.40 -8.98
N LYS A 95 6.76 14.50 -8.89
CA LYS A 95 6.66 15.30 -7.66
C LYS A 95 6.09 14.53 -6.48
N GLU A 96 5.18 13.59 -6.73
CA GLU A 96 4.65 12.73 -5.67
C GLU A 96 5.65 11.64 -5.31
N ALA A 97 6.37 11.09 -6.29
CA ALA A 97 7.44 10.13 -6.05
C ALA A 97 8.58 10.72 -5.20
N GLU A 98 8.93 12.00 -5.39
CA GLU A 98 9.94 12.71 -4.59
C GLU A 98 9.61 12.73 -3.09
N LYS A 99 8.33 12.78 -2.72
CA LYS A 99 7.88 12.78 -1.32
C LYS A 99 8.03 11.40 -0.66
N LEU A 100 8.26 10.34 -1.44
CA LEU A 100 8.31 8.95 -0.96
C LEU A 100 9.75 8.44 -0.74
N VAL A 101 10.76 9.26 -1.03
CA VAL A 101 12.18 8.89 -0.92
C VAL A 101 12.91 9.81 0.06
N THR A 102 13.97 9.29 0.70
CA THR A 102 14.82 10.13 1.56
C THR A 102 15.76 11.05 0.77
N SER A 103 15.98 10.77 -0.51
CA SER A 103 16.80 11.60 -1.41
C SER A 103 16.38 11.45 -2.87
N ALA A 104 16.44 12.54 -3.64
CA ALA A 104 16.00 12.56 -5.05
C ALA A 104 16.78 11.57 -5.95
N GLY A 105 18.05 11.29 -5.62
CA GLY A 105 18.87 10.33 -6.36
C GLY A 105 18.29 8.90 -6.41
N LEU A 106 17.46 8.54 -5.42
CA LEU A 106 16.80 7.24 -5.36
C LEU A 106 15.76 7.05 -6.48
N LEU A 107 15.15 8.13 -6.99
CA LEU A 107 14.18 8.02 -8.10
C LEU A 107 14.87 7.61 -9.41
N GLY A 108 16.01 8.23 -9.71
CA GLY A 108 16.84 7.84 -10.85
C GLY A 108 17.32 6.40 -10.72
N GLN A 109 17.72 6.00 -9.51
CA GLN A 109 18.11 4.62 -9.22
C GLN A 109 16.95 3.62 -9.38
N ALA A 110 15.75 3.95 -8.88
CA ALA A 110 14.56 3.14 -9.01
C ALA A 110 14.23 2.87 -10.49
N LYS A 111 14.21 3.93 -11.31
CA LYS A 111 13.99 3.84 -12.76
C LYS A 111 15.05 2.96 -13.44
N ARG A 112 16.35 3.17 -13.13
CA ARG A 112 17.45 2.36 -13.68
C ARG A 112 17.33 0.88 -13.32
N TYR A 113 16.81 0.57 -12.14
CA TYR A 113 16.62 -0.80 -11.68
C TYR A 113 15.31 -1.44 -12.15
N GLY A 114 14.49 -0.71 -12.91
CA GLY A 114 13.27 -1.23 -13.51
C GLY A 114 12.03 -1.15 -12.62
N LEU A 115 12.02 -0.34 -11.55
CA LEU A 115 10.86 -0.08 -10.68
C LEU A 115 9.77 0.79 -11.38
N VAL A 116 9.47 0.47 -12.63
CA VAL A 116 8.47 1.13 -13.47
C VAL A 116 7.69 0.04 -14.19
N GLN A 117 6.37 0.00 -13.99
CA GLN A 117 5.47 -0.92 -14.69
C GLN A 117 4.94 -0.27 -15.96
N LYS A 118 5.23 -0.90 -17.09
CA LYS A 118 4.69 -0.57 -18.42
C LYS A 118 4.31 -1.87 -19.14
N PRO A 119 3.01 -2.20 -19.30
CA PRO A 119 1.84 -1.50 -18.76
C PRO A 119 1.78 -1.56 -17.23
N LEU A 120 0.95 -0.73 -16.60
CA LEU A 120 0.63 -0.80 -15.17
C LEU A 120 -0.12 -2.12 -14.87
N GLY A 121 -0.01 -2.64 -13.65
CA GLY A 121 -0.80 -3.79 -13.20
C GLY A 121 -0.14 -5.15 -13.46
N GLN A 122 1.19 -5.21 -13.47
CA GLN A 122 1.93 -6.44 -13.79
C GLN A 122 1.98 -7.46 -12.63
N ARG A 123 1.41 -7.13 -11.46
CA ARG A 123 1.30 -8.01 -10.29
C ARG A 123 2.62 -8.70 -9.94
N TRP A 124 3.69 -7.90 -9.81
CA TRP A 124 5.00 -8.44 -9.48
C TRP A 124 4.99 -9.17 -8.13
N LEU A 125 5.86 -10.16 -7.99
CA LEU A 125 6.02 -10.90 -6.74
C LEU A 125 7.04 -10.21 -5.82
N LEU A 126 6.78 -10.28 -4.52
CA LEU A 126 7.66 -9.79 -3.46
C LEU A 126 8.04 -10.94 -2.52
N THR A 127 9.23 -10.85 -1.93
CA THR A 127 9.65 -11.65 -0.80
C THR A 127 10.17 -10.76 0.33
N PHE A 128 9.93 -11.19 1.55
CA PHE A 128 10.36 -10.55 2.80
C PHE A 128 10.50 -11.64 3.86
N LYS A 129 11.31 -11.41 4.90
CA LYS A 129 11.78 -12.48 5.78
C LYS A 129 10.74 -12.94 6.81
N GLU A 130 9.87 -12.05 7.29
CA GLU A 130 8.95 -12.30 8.41
C GLU A 130 7.68 -11.47 8.27
N ALA A 131 6.56 -11.88 8.87
CA ALA A 131 5.27 -11.16 8.75
C ALA A 131 5.34 -9.68 9.17
N LEU A 132 6.14 -9.34 10.20
CA LEU A 132 6.34 -7.94 10.62
C LEU A 132 7.03 -7.08 9.53
N ALA A 133 7.78 -7.71 8.63
CA ALA A 133 8.45 -7.01 7.53
C ALA A 133 7.45 -6.49 6.48
N GLU A 134 6.18 -6.89 6.51
CA GLU A 134 5.12 -6.25 5.72
C GLU A 134 4.93 -4.77 6.07
N GLN A 135 5.10 -4.42 7.35
CA GLN A 135 4.96 -3.05 7.82
C GLN A 135 6.25 -2.24 7.67
N THR A 136 7.41 -2.91 7.73
CA THR A 136 8.71 -2.25 7.91
C THR A 136 9.71 -2.48 6.77
N GLY A 137 9.45 -3.46 5.90
CA GLY A 137 10.40 -3.95 4.91
C GLY A 137 11.59 -4.70 5.56
N PRO A 138 12.67 -4.93 4.80
CA PRO A 138 12.81 -4.67 3.37
C PRO A 138 11.97 -5.61 2.50
N PHE A 139 11.71 -5.17 1.26
CA PHE A 139 11.06 -6.01 0.24
C PHE A 139 12.04 -6.30 -0.89
N THR A 140 12.10 -7.57 -1.33
CA THR A 140 12.81 -7.96 -2.54
C THR A 140 11.81 -8.33 -3.62
N ILE A 141 11.92 -7.68 -4.77
CA ILE A 141 11.09 -7.99 -5.95
C ILE A 141 11.65 -9.26 -6.60
N THR A 142 10.80 -10.25 -6.83
CA THR A 142 11.18 -11.55 -7.40
C THR A 142 10.60 -11.81 -8.78
N GLY A 143 9.71 -10.94 -9.26
CA GLY A 143 9.11 -11.02 -10.61
C GLY A 143 9.26 -9.74 -11.42
N GLY A 144 9.20 -9.87 -12.75
CA GLY A 144 9.23 -8.74 -13.68
C GLY A 144 10.60 -8.08 -13.87
N PRO A 145 10.66 -6.92 -14.56
CA PRO A 145 11.92 -6.22 -14.89
C PRO A 145 12.77 -5.78 -13.70
N ALA A 146 12.16 -5.66 -12.52
CA ALA A 146 12.83 -5.30 -11.27
C ALA A 146 13.21 -6.51 -10.40
N ALA A 147 13.16 -7.74 -10.94
CA ALA A 147 13.57 -8.93 -10.20
C ALA A 147 15.00 -8.80 -9.65
N GLY A 148 15.19 -9.18 -8.38
CA GLY A 148 16.45 -9.06 -7.64
C GLY A 148 16.69 -7.69 -7.00
N VAL A 149 15.78 -6.74 -7.15
CA VAL A 149 15.85 -5.42 -6.49
C VAL A 149 15.28 -5.51 -5.08
N THR A 150 16.06 -5.05 -4.11
CA THR A 150 15.64 -4.89 -2.71
C THR A 150 15.47 -3.41 -2.39
N VAL A 151 14.39 -3.09 -1.67
CA VAL A 151 14.04 -1.75 -1.19
C VAL A 151 13.99 -1.76 0.33
N GLU A 152 14.72 -0.83 0.94
CA GLU A 152 14.73 -0.58 2.39
C GLU A 152 14.09 0.76 2.69
N PHE A 153 13.44 0.86 3.87
CA PHE A 153 12.63 2.00 4.26
C PHE A 153 13.14 2.60 5.56
N THR A 154 12.85 3.88 5.76
CA THR A 154 13.17 4.63 6.97
C THR A 154 11.90 5.30 7.47
N PRO A 155 11.49 5.09 8.73
CA PRO A 155 10.38 5.80 9.31
C PRO A 155 10.76 7.26 9.56
N ARG A 156 9.87 8.19 9.20
CA ARG A 156 10.05 9.63 9.43
C ARG A 156 8.68 10.28 9.67
N ASN A 157 8.50 10.92 10.82
CA ASN A 157 7.27 11.65 11.18
C ASN A 157 5.97 10.84 10.98
N GLY A 158 5.96 9.57 11.38
CA GLY A 158 4.79 8.69 11.22
C GLY A 158 4.55 8.19 9.79
N GLN A 159 5.48 8.45 8.86
CA GLN A 159 5.47 7.94 7.50
C GLN A 159 6.66 7.02 7.26
N TRP A 160 6.63 6.28 6.14
CA TRP A 160 7.73 5.47 5.65
C TRP A 160 8.27 6.06 4.36
N LEU A 161 9.59 6.23 4.27
CA LEU A 161 10.28 6.71 3.07
C LEU A 161 11.24 5.64 2.58
N VAL A 162 11.39 5.50 1.26
CA VAL A 162 12.44 4.66 0.67
C VAL A 162 13.80 5.26 1.00
N GLY A 163 14.60 4.51 1.75
CA GLY A 163 15.93 4.91 2.23
C GLY A 163 17.06 4.36 1.36
N LYS A 164 16.91 3.14 0.84
CA LYS A 164 17.87 2.51 -0.08
C LYS A 164 17.17 1.63 -1.10
N ILE A 165 17.78 1.55 -2.27
CA ILE A 165 17.40 0.62 -3.33
C ILE A 165 18.70 -0.03 -3.82
N TYR A 166 18.76 -1.35 -3.92
CA TYR A 166 19.94 -2.06 -4.42
C TYR A 166 19.54 -3.36 -5.13
N ARG A 167 20.42 -3.88 -5.98
CA ARG A 167 20.29 -5.24 -6.49
C ARG A 167 21.24 -6.12 -5.70
N ASN A 168 20.73 -7.21 -5.14
CA ASN A 168 21.62 -8.25 -4.66
C ASN A 168 22.39 -8.76 -5.88
N LYS A 169 23.73 -8.77 -5.81
CA LYS A 169 24.52 -9.49 -6.82
C LYS A 169 23.96 -10.91 -6.82
N ALA A 170 23.48 -11.38 -7.97
CA ALA A 170 23.08 -12.77 -8.12
C ALA A 170 24.21 -13.61 -7.51
N GLY A 171 23.89 -14.40 -6.48
CA GLY A 171 24.84 -15.36 -5.94
C GLY A 171 25.30 -16.18 -7.13
N GLY A 172 26.57 -16.01 -7.51
CA GLY A 172 27.21 -16.89 -8.47
C GLY A 172 27.04 -18.29 -7.93
N LYS A 173 26.24 -19.09 -8.65
CA LYS A 173 26.44 -20.53 -8.63
C LYS A 173 27.65 -20.82 -9.50
#